data_AF-A0A8D8LMC8-F1
#
_entry.id   AF-A0A8D8LMC8-F1
#
_cell.length_a   1.000
_cell.length_b   1.000
_cell.length_c   1.000
_cell.angle_alpha   90.00
_cell.angle_beta   90.00
_cell.angle_gamma   90.00
#
_symmetry.space_group_name_H-M   'P 1'
#
loop_
_entity.id
_entity.type
_entity.pdbx_description
1 polymer ?
#
loop_
_entity_poly.entity_id
_entity_poly.type
_entity_poly.pdbx_seq_one_letter_code
_entity_poly.pdbx_strand_id
1 'polypeptide(L)'
;MVMKVSLRRNVRILLLGDRHVGKTSLILSLVSEEFPELVPSKAEEITIPPDVTPEMVPTHIVDYSEVDQTVDELTEEIQKAHVICLVYSVVDDSSIDRLSSHWLPFLRNCLVDTCLPIVLVGNKVDLVDYSTVECAIDIMEEYPEVESFVESSAKTLKNISEMFYYAQKAVLHPMAPIYISDKQELTPECINALTRIFKVCDLDNDGLLSDRELNAFQRRCFDAPLSRDSLEDVKIVIRKNINDGVSANNCITLNGFLFLHNLFMQRGRSHTTWTVLRKFGYNEDLQVAKDFLHPPLLVPADCIAELSDKGQQFFTALFYRFDKDGDGALCPSEQRALFALCPSDCAPWSDVEMQAMVATNSKGWITMQGFLCYWVLTTLHDFNKTLNIWPTLDTPSQTARTKPRPF
;
A
#
# COMPACT_ATOMS: atom_id res chain seq x y z
N MET A 1 -19.75 -1.40 -6.64
CA MET A 1 -18.99 -0.12 -6.54
C MET A 1 -17.66 -0.42 -5.86
N VAL A 2 -16.58 -0.49 -6.64
CA VAL A 2 -15.22 -0.62 -6.12
C VAL A 2 -14.95 0.63 -5.30
N MET A 3 -14.54 0.47 -4.04
CA MET A 3 -14.08 1.62 -3.25
C MET A 3 -12.81 2.12 -3.93
N LYS A 4 -12.88 3.27 -4.59
CA LYS A 4 -11.68 4.01 -4.96
C LYS A 4 -11.11 4.57 -3.65
N VAL A 5 -10.21 3.82 -3.02
CA VAL A 5 -9.28 4.41 -2.05
C VAL A 5 -8.59 5.56 -2.78
N SER A 6 -8.58 6.75 -2.18
CA SER A 6 -8.08 7.98 -2.80
C SER A 6 -6.56 7.90 -2.98
N LEU A 7 -6.12 7.24 -4.05
CA LEU A 7 -4.78 7.38 -4.59
C LEU A 7 -4.53 8.86 -4.94
N ARG A 8 -3.27 9.31 -4.85
CA ARG A 8 -2.88 10.64 -5.35
C ARG A 8 -3.42 10.81 -6.77
N ARG A 9 -4.07 11.95 -7.02
CA ARG A 9 -4.82 12.19 -8.26
C ARG A 9 -3.92 12.39 -9.48
N ASN A 10 -2.64 12.67 -9.27
CA ASN A 10 -1.63 12.81 -10.32
C ASN A 10 -0.19 12.55 -9.82
N VAL A 11 0.61 12.07 -10.77
CA VAL A 11 2.07 11.96 -10.87
C VAL A 11 2.79 13.29 -11.15
N ARG A 12 3.78 13.81 -10.40
CA ARG A 12 4.67 14.87 -10.93
C ARG A 12 6.12 14.47 -10.78
N ILE A 13 6.78 14.21 -11.91
CA ILE A 13 8.15 13.74 -12.02
C ILE A 13 9.02 14.91 -12.48
N LEU A 14 10.01 15.28 -11.68
CA LEU A 14 10.99 16.31 -12.03
C LEU A 14 12.32 15.65 -12.40
N LEU A 15 12.85 15.93 -13.59
CA LEU A 15 14.19 15.49 -13.99
C LEU A 15 15.23 16.55 -13.59
N LEU A 16 16.18 16.15 -12.75
CA LEU A 16 17.30 16.99 -12.29
C LEU A 16 18.64 16.36 -12.64
N GLY A 17 19.71 17.15 -12.54
CA GLY A 17 21.07 16.72 -12.85
C GLY A 17 21.81 17.73 -13.71
N ASP A 18 23.08 17.44 -13.97
CA ASP A 18 24.00 18.34 -14.65
C ASP A 18 23.60 18.64 -16.11
N ARG A 19 24.25 19.66 -16.69
CA ARG A 19 24.09 19.97 -18.12
C ARG A 19 24.58 18.79 -18.96
N HIS A 20 23.92 18.55 -20.10
CA HIS A 20 24.29 17.51 -21.07
C HIS A 20 24.25 16.05 -20.59
N VAL A 21 23.71 15.75 -19.40
CA VAL A 21 23.51 14.36 -18.94
C VAL A 21 22.38 13.64 -19.69
N GLY A 22 21.54 14.38 -20.42
CA GLY A 22 20.51 13.84 -21.32
C GLY A 22 19.08 13.82 -20.78
N LYS A 23 18.75 14.68 -19.81
CA LYS A 23 17.39 14.86 -19.25
C LYS A 23 16.34 15.11 -20.32
N THR A 24 16.52 16.16 -21.12
CA THR A 24 15.62 16.53 -22.22
C THR A 24 15.51 15.42 -23.27
N SER A 25 16.62 14.74 -23.58
CA SER A 25 16.62 13.61 -24.52
C SER A 25 15.78 12.44 -24.01
N LEU A 26 15.85 12.11 -22.72
CA LEU A 26 15.04 11.05 -22.11
C LEU A 26 13.54 11.35 -22.23
N ILE A 27 13.15 12.61 -21.98
CA ILE A 27 11.76 13.06 -22.07
C ILE A 27 11.26 13.00 -23.52
N LEU A 28 12.00 13.57 -24.45
CA LEU A 28 11.61 13.59 -25.87
C LEU A 28 11.57 12.19 -26.46
N SER A 29 12.50 11.32 -26.08
CA SER A 29 12.54 9.92 -26.54
C SER A 29 11.38 9.09 -25.98
N LEU A 30 10.90 9.39 -24.78
CA LEU A 30 9.69 8.76 -24.24
C LEU A 30 8.45 9.11 -25.08
N VAL A 31 8.31 10.38 -25.48
CA VAL A 31 7.10 10.88 -26.18
C VAL A 31 7.11 10.52 -27.65
N SER A 32 8.28 10.62 -28.31
CA SER A 32 8.40 10.40 -29.76
C SER A 32 8.74 8.95 -30.12
N GLU A 33 9.11 8.11 -29.15
CA GLU A 33 9.63 6.76 -29.37
C GLU A 33 10.85 6.70 -30.31
N GLU A 34 11.55 7.83 -30.47
CA GLU A 34 12.75 7.96 -31.31
C GLU A 34 13.74 8.92 -30.64
N PHE A 35 15.03 8.77 -30.95
CA PHE A 35 16.05 9.68 -30.41
C PHE A 35 16.05 11.01 -31.19
N PRO A 36 15.87 12.17 -30.53
CA PRO A 36 15.80 13.46 -31.20
C PRO A 36 17.15 13.87 -31.81
N GLU A 37 17.16 14.28 -33.08
CA GLU A 37 18.37 14.83 -33.73
C GLU A 37 18.78 16.20 -33.15
N LEU A 38 17.78 17.01 -32.79
CA LEU A 38 17.95 18.34 -32.20
C LEU A 38 17.30 18.36 -30.83
N VAL A 39 18.10 18.64 -29.81
CA VAL A 39 17.66 18.68 -28.41
C VAL A 39 17.67 20.13 -27.94
N PRO A 40 16.51 20.72 -27.59
CA PRO A 40 16.46 22.06 -26.98
C PRO A 40 17.12 22.05 -25.59
N SER A 41 17.36 23.23 -25.01
CA SER A 41 17.91 23.34 -23.66
C SER A 41 16.95 22.82 -22.58
N LYS A 42 15.64 22.87 -22.85
CA LYS A 42 14.56 22.44 -21.96
C LYS A 42 13.37 21.91 -22.78
N ALA A 43 12.75 20.82 -22.32
CA ALA A 43 11.46 20.35 -22.84
C ALA A 43 10.28 21.10 -22.20
N GLU A 44 9.20 21.27 -22.95
CA GLU A 44 7.91 21.72 -22.38
C GLU A 44 7.36 20.67 -21.41
N GLU A 45 6.58 21.11 -20.42
CA GLU A 45 5.95 20.18 -19.47
C GLU A 45 4.98 19.25 -20.19
N ILE A 46 5.24 17.95 -20.07
CA ILE A 46 4.46 16.91 -20.73
C ILE A 46 3.51 16.29 -19.72
N THR A 47 2.27 16.03 -20.14
CA THR A 47 1.30 15.28 -19.34
C THR A 47 0.95 13.99 -20.06
N ILE A 48 1.32 12.86 -19.45
CA ILE A 48 0.92 11.53 -19.90
C ILE A 48 -0.49 11.25 -19.35
N PRO A 49 -1.47 10.98 -20.22
CA PRO A 49 -2.83 10.64 -19.79
C PRO A 49 -2.88 9.35 -18.96
N PRO A 50 -3.88 9.21 -18.06
CA PRO A 50 -4.00 8.02 -17.22
C PRO A 50 -4.16 6.73 -18.03
N ASP A 51 -4.82 6.78 -19.19
CA ASP A 51 -5.06 5.60 -20.02
C ASP A 51 -3.78 4.99 -20.62
N VAL A 52 -2.67 5.73 -20.57
CA VAL A 52 -1.35 5.32 -21.09
C VAL A 52 -0.40 4.90 -19.96
N THR A 53 -0.72 5.21 -18.69
CA THR A 53 0.14 4.85 -17.56
C THR A 53 -0.28 3.51 -16.93
N PRO A 54 0.67 2.65 -16.51
CA PRO A 54 0.35 1.36 -15.88
C PRO A 54 -0.56 1.50 -14.65
N GLU A 55 -0.38 2.56 -13.88
CA GLU A 55 -1.11 2.83 -12.63
C GLU A 55 -2.42 3.60 -12.84
N MET A 56 -2.77 3.94 -14.09
CA MET A 56 -4.00 4.69 -14.44
C MET A 56 -4.09 6.07 -13.77
N VAL A 57 -2.94 6.71 -13.55
CA VAL A 57 -2.81 8.04 -12.94
C VAL A 57 -2.17 8.99 -13.95
N PRO A 58 -2.70 10.22 -14.14
CA PRO A 58 -2.06 11.22 -14.99
C PRO A 58 -0.66 11.56 -14.49
N THR A 59 0.33 11.61 -15.35
CA THR A 59 1.73 11.87 -14.97
C THR A 59 2.30 13.09 -15.68
N HIS A 60 2.67 14.10 -14.91
CA HIS A 60 3.35 15.30 -15.36
C HIS A 60 4.86 15.07 -15.32
N ILE A 61 5.55 15.36 -16.41
CA ILE A 61 7.00 15.23 -16.55
C ILE A 61 7.58 16.60 -16.83
N VAL A 62 8.54 16.98 -15.99
CA VAL A 62 9.07 18.34 -15.92
C VAL A 62 10.58 18.28 -16.09
N ASP A 63 11.09 19.08 -17.03
CA ASP A 63 12.52 19.21 -17.31
C ASP A 63 13.08 20.45 -16.62
N TYR A 64 14.19 20.29 -15.91
CA TYR A 64 14.96 21.41 -15.37
C TYR A 64 16.15 21.74 -16.26
N SER A 65 16.31 23.02 -16.60
CA SER A 65 17.45 23.55 -17.33
C SER A 65 18.07 24.71 -16.58
N GLU A 66 19.34 24.59 -16.21
CA GLU A 66 20.13 25.67 -15.61
C GLU A 66 20.41 26.83 -16.61
N VAL A 67 20.14 26.64 -17.91
CA VAL A 67 20.24 27.71 -18.92
C VAL A 67 19.00 28.60 -18.89
N ASP A 68 17.84 27.98 -18.67
CA ASP A 68 16.54 28.63 -18.80
C ASP A 68 15.91 29.01 -17.45
N GLN A 69 16.40 28.44 -16.35
CA GLN A 69 15.83 28.61 -15.02
C GLN A 69 16.87 28.98 -13.97
N THR A 70 16.44 29.80 -13.03
CA THR A 70 17.19 30.22 -11.84
C THR A 70 17.10 29.17 -10.72
N VAL A 71 17.95 29.34 -9.69
CA VAL A 71 17.95 28.48 -8.49
C VAL A 71 16.65 28.62 -7.69
N ASP A 72 16.06 29.81 -7.68
CA ASP A 72 14.77 30.05 -7.00
C ASP A 72 13.65 29.28 -7.72
N GLU A 73 13.60 29.34 -9.05
CA GLU A 73 12.66 28.54 -9.85
C GLU A 73 12.90 27.03 -9.67
N LEU A 74 14.14 26.57 -9.63
CA LEU A 74 14.46 25.17 -9.31
C LEU A 74 13.87 24.75 -7.97
N THR A 75 14.01 25.60 -6.94
CA THR A 75 13.51 25.31 -5.60
C THR A 75 11.98 25.21 -5.61
N GLU A 76 11.29 26.10 -6.33
CA GLU A 76 9.84 25.98 -6.53
C GLU A 76 9.44 24.69 -7.24
N GLU A 77 10.19 24.27 -8.25
CA GLU A 77 9.93 23.05 -9.00
C GLU A 77 10.13 21.80 -8.15
N ILE A 78 11.13 21.79 -7.27
CA ILE A 78 11.37 20.74 -6.27
C ILE A 78 10.19 20.64 -5.30
N GLN A 79 9.69 21.77 -4.77
CA GLN A 79 8.56 21.78 -3.84
C GLN A 79 7.25 21.25 -4.46
N LYS A 80 7.07 21.43 -5.77
CA LYS A 80 5.90 20.92 -6.52
C LYS A 80 6.06 19.45 -6.90
N ALA A 81 7.28 18.91 -6.91
CA ALA A 81 7.54 17.56 -7.36
C ALA A 81 6.95 16.52 -6.39
N HIS A 82 6.58 15.36 -6.94
CA HIS A 82 6.22 14.20 -6.14
C HIS A 82 7.36 13.17 -6.09
N VAL A 83 8.23 13.17 -7.10
CA VAL A 83 9.43 12.33 -7.23
C VAL A 83 10.45 13.06 -8.10
N ILE A 84 11.72 12.86 -7.79
CA ILE A 84 12.84 13.43 -8.55
C ILE A 84 13.58 12.29 -9.25
N CYS A 85 13.73 12.40 -10.57
CA CYS A 85 14.66 11.58 -11.32
C CYS A 85 15.99 12.33 -11.41
N LEU A 86 16.99 11.92 -10.63
CA LEU A 86 18.30 12.53 -10.61
C LEU A 86 19.20 11.83 -11.65
N VAL A 87 19.47 12.53 -12.74
CA VAL A 87 20.14 11.99 -13.93
C VAL A 87 21.61 12.38 -13.95
N TYR A 88 22.47 11.38 -14.14
CA TYR A 88 23.89 11.57 -14.46
C TYR A 88 24.26 10.84 -15.74
N SER A 89 25.46 11.09 -16.23
CA SER A 89 25.99 10.48 -17.44
C SER A 89 27.02 9.42 -17.05
N VAL A 90 26.81 8.16 -17.44
CA VAL A 90 27.72 7.05 -17.07
C VAL A 90 29.12 7.17 -17.67
N VAL A 91 29.30 8.02 -18.67
CA VAL A 91 30.59 8.35 -19.30
C VAL A 91 31.30 9.58 -18.71
N ASP A 92 30.68 10.25 -17.74
CA ASP A 92 31.21 11.48 -17.16
C ASP A 92 31.30 11.35 -15.64
N ASP A 93 32.48 10.96 -15.17
CA ASP A 93 32.78 10.76 -13.74
C ASP A 93 32.49 12.03 -12.92
N SER A 94 32.68 13.22 -13.50
CA SER A 94 32.37 14.47 -12.81
C SER A 94 30.88 14.64 -12.52
N SER A 95 30.02 14.12 -13.40
CA SER A 95 28.57 14.12 -13.18
C SER A 95 28.15 13.14 -12.08
N ILE A 96 28.91 12.06 -11.89
CA ILE A 96 28.71 11.07 -10.82
C ILE A 96 29.13 11.68 -9.48
N ASP A 97 30.31 12.26 -9.38
CA ASP A 97 30.83 12.90 -8.17
C ASP A 97 29.92 14.04 -7.68
N ARG A 98 29.26 14.74 -8.62
CA ARG A 98 28.31 15.82 -8.31
C ARG A 98 26.99 15.35 -7.70
N LEU A 99 26.65 14.07 -7.78
CA LEU A 99 25.48 13.51 -7.10
C LEU A 99 25.61 13.73 -5.59
N SER A 100 26.67 13.19 -4.98
CA SER A 100 26.90 13.26 -3.54
C SER A 100 27.49 14.60 -3.08
N SER A 101 28.29 15.27 -3.92
CA SER A 101 28.92 16.54 -3.53
C SER A 101 28.02 17.78 -3.68
N HIS A 102 26.96 17.70 -4.50
CA HIS A 102 26.10 18.86 -4.78
C HIS A 102 24.61 18.53 -4.77
N TRP A 103 24.12 17.66 -5.66
CA TRP A 103 22.68 17.51 -5.90
C TRP A 103 21.94 16.92 -4.70
N LEU A 104 22.42 15.83 -4.11
CA LEU A 104 21.77 15.21 -2.96
C LEU A 104 21.80 16.10 -1.71
N PRO A 105 22.94 16.73 -1.33
CA PRO A 105 22.95 17.74 -0.27
C PRO A 105 22.02 18.93 -0.54
N PHE A 106 21.95 19.40 -1.79
CA PHE A 106 21.05 20.49 -2.17
C PHE A 106 19.59 20.10 -1.99
N LEU A 107 19.21 18.89 -2.44
CA LEU A 107 17.86 18.37 -2.28
C LEU A 107 17.47 18.20 -0.81
N ARG A 108 18.37 17.69 0.04
CA ARG A 108 18.16 17.62 1.50
C ARG A 108 17.88 18.99 2.11
N ASN A 109 18.61 20.02 1.69
CA ASN A 109 18.39 21.38 2.17
C ASN A 109 17.06 21.98 1.69
N CYS A 110 16.59 21.62 0.50
CA CYS A 110 15.28 22.04 0.01
C CYS A 110 14.12 21.28 0.66
N LEU A 111 14.33 20.03 1.07
CA LEU A 111 13.27 19.07 1.46
C LEU A 111 13.25 18.74 2.96
N VAL A 112 13.69 19.66 3.83
CA VAL A 112 13.88 19.43 5.28
C VAL A 112 12.65 18.80 5.97
N ASP A 113 11.44 19.20 5.56
CA ASP A 113 10.18 18.73 6.14
C ASP A 113 9.41 17.71 5.26
N THR A 114 9.99 17.28 4.14
CA THR A 114 9.29 16.43 3.16
C THR A 114 10.16 15.24 2.72
N CYS A 115 9.67 14.03 2.96
CA CYS A 115 10.28 12.83 2.38
C CYS A 115 9.79 12.66 0.94
N LEU A 116 10.59 13.14 -0.02
CA LEU A 116 10.33 12.98 -1.45
C LEU A 116 11.26 11.89 -2.02
N PRO A 117 10.73 10.85 -2.69
CA PRO A 117 11.55 9.77 -3.23
C PRO A 117 12.41 10.25 -4.41
N ILE A 118 13.65 9.76 -4.46
CA ILE A 118 14.59 10.01 -5.54
C ILE A 118 14.83 8.71 -6.32
N VAL A 119 14.77 8.80 -7.65
CA VAL A 119 15.19 7.75 -8.57
C VAL A 119 16.50 8.19 -9.19
N LEU A 120 17.57 7.44 -8.93
CA LEU A 120 18.86 7.70 -9.54
C LEU A 120 18.91 7.12 -10.95
N VAL A 121 19.40 7.89 -11.92
CA VAL A 121 19.37 7.53 -13.33
C VAL A 121 20.74 7.67 -13.96
N GLY A 122 21.37 6.53 -14.26
CA GLY A 122 22.59 6.46 -15.06
C GLY A 122 22.23 6.45 -16.54
N ASN A 123 22.37 7.58 -17.24
CA ASN A 123 22.03 7.69 -18.66
C ASN A 123 23.27 7.52 -19.56
N LYS A 124 23.02 7.23 -20.86
CA LYS A 124 24.03 7.02 -21.93
C LYS A 124 24.79 5.69 -21.83
N VAL A 125 24.12 4.66 -21.34
CA VAL A 125 24.71 3.31 -21.23
C VAL A 125 25.02 2.68 -22.58
N ASP A 126 24.59 3.29 -23.69
CA ASP A 126 24.98 2.90 -25.05
C ASP A 126 26.43 3.24 -25.42
N LEU A 127 27.11 4.05 -24.59
CA LEU A 127 28.48 4.48 -24.83
C LEU A 127 29.52 3.68 -24.05
N VAL A 128 29.08 2.77 -23.16
CA VAL A 128 29.95 2.01 -22.25
C VAL A 128 29.56 0.55 -22.22
N ASP A 129 30.54 -0.31 -21.95
CA ASP A 129 30.33 -1.75 -21.75
C ASP A 129 30.36 -2.16 -20.26
N TYR A 130 30.53 -1.18 -19.35
CA TYR A 130 30.50 -1.38 -17.90
C TYR A 130 29.21 -0.86 -17.28
N SER A 131 28.92 -1.28 -16.05
CA SER A 131 27.76 -0.84 -15.28
C SER A 131 28.20 -0.02 -14.08
N THR A 132 27.38 0.94 -13.70
CA THR A 132 27.58 1.86 -12.57
C THR A 132 26.81 1.45 -11.31
N VAL A 133 26.31 0.21 -11.26
CA VAL A 133 25.51 -0.33 -10.15
C VAL A 133 26.23 -0.26 -8.81
N GLU A 134 27.52 -0.58 -8.74
CA GLU A 134 28.27 -0.56 -7.46
C GLU A 134 28.30 0.86 -6.87
N CYS A 135 28.59 1.87 -7.68
CA CYS A 135 28.55 3.27 -7.26
C CYS A 135 27.13 3.71 -6.84
N ALA A 136 26.10 3.27 -7.57
CA ALA A 136 24.72 3.56 -7.20
C ALA A 136 24.33 2.94 -5.85
N ILE A 137 24.80 1.72 -5.54
CA ILE A 137 24.58 1.07 -4.24
C ILE A 137 25.19 1.91 -3.11
N ASP A 138 26.45 2.35 -3.27
CA ASP A 138 27.12 3.18 -2.26
C ASP A 138 26.33 4.49 -1.99
N ILE A 139 25.83 5.13 -3.04
CA ILE A 139 24.99 6.34 -2.93
C ILE A 139 23.67 6.01 -2.22
N MET A 140 23.02 4.90 -2.55
CA MET A 140 21.75 4.51 -1.91
C MET A 140 21.92 4.18 -0.43
N GLU A 141 23.07 3.64 -0.03
CA GLU A 141 23.40 3.41 1.38
C GLU A 141 23.66 4.72 2.16
N GLU A 142 24.28 5.71 1.52
CA GLU A 142 24.54 7.04 2.13
C GLU A 142 23.28 7.95 2.12
N TYR A 143 22.40 7.75 1.12
CA TYR A 143 21.22 8.58 0.87
C TYR A 143 19.92 7.74 0.84
N PRO A 144 19.29 7.50 2.00
CA PRO A 144 18.07 6.70 2.11
C PRO A 144 16.87 7.22 1.30
N GLU A 145 16.88 8.51 0.94
CA GLU A 145 15.88 9.10 0.04
C GLU A 145 15.98 8.60 -1.41
N VAL A 146 17.12 8.00 -1.80
CA VAL A 146 17.31 7.36 -3.11
C VAL A 146 16.76 5.94 -3.04
N GLU A 147 15.51 5.78 -3.47
CA GLU A 147 14.79 4.50 -3.33
C GLU A 147 15.12 3.50 -4.44
N SER A 148 15.54 3.98 -5.61
CA SER A 148 15.77 3.11 -6.77
C SER A 148 16.80 3.69 -7.73
N PHE A 149 17.39 2.79 -8.51
CA PHE A 149 18.41 3.09 -9.52
C PHE A 149 18.05 2.46 -10.86
N VAL A 150 18.20 3.22 -11.95
CA VAL A 150 17.94 2.75 -13.31
C VAL A 150 19.05 3.18 -14.26
N GLU A 151 19.64 2.21 -14.95
CA GLU A 151 20.53 2.44 -16.09
C GLU A 151 19.71 2.56 -17.37
N SER A 152 19.87 3.67 -18.10
CA SER A 152 19.07 4.01 -19.28
C SER A 152 19.90 4.56 -20.44
N SER A 153 19.33 4.50 -21.65
CA SER A 153 19.89 5.16 -22.82
C SER A 153 18.77 5.82 -23.60
N ALA A 154 18.78 7.16 -23.62
CA ALA A 154 17.91 7.93 -24.50
C ALA A 154 18.06 7.52 -25.98
N LYS A 155 19.29 7.20 -26.41
CA LYS A 155 19.60 6.90 -27.82
C LYS A 155 19.07 5.56 -28.31
N THR A 156 19.13 4.54 -27.45
CA THR A 156 18.68 3.18 -27.79
C THR A 156 17.30 2.84 -27.23
N LEU A 157 16.65 3.81 -26.58
CA LEU A 157 15.38 3.67 -25.87
C LEU A 157 15.41 2.65 -24.71
N LYS A 158 16.62 2.28 -24.26
CA LYS A 158 16.81 1.30 -23.19
C LYS A 158 16.32 1.87 -21.86
N ASN A 159 15.42 1.15 -21.20
CA ASN A 159 14.90 1.39 -19.84
C ASN A 159 14.28 2.78 -19.62
N ILE A 160 13.89 3.50 -20.68
CA ILE A 160 13.22 4.80 -20.56
C ILE A 160 11.87 4.60 -19.84
N SER A 161 11.01 3.71 -20.36
CA SER A 161 9.71 3.43 -19.75
C SER A 161 9.82 2.88 -18.33
N GLU A 162 10.86 2.08 -18.05
CA GLU A 162 11.13 1.54 -16.71
C GLU A 162 11.45 2.65 -15.70
N MET A 163 12.27 3.63 -16.09
CA MET A 163 12.59 4.79 -15.23
C MET A 163 11.32 5.53 -14.79
N PHE A 164 10.46 5.89 -15.72
CA PHE A 164 9.22 6.61 -15.42
C PHE A 164 8.22 5.73 -14.64
N TYR A 165 8.20 4.42 -14.92
CA TYR A 165 7.41 3.46 -14.15
C TYR A 165 7.88 3.38 -12.69
N TYR A 166 9.18 3.25 -12.43
CA TYR A 166 9.72 3.22 -11.08
C TYR A 166 9.49 4.55 -10.34
N ALA A 167 9.63 5.69 -11.03
CA ALA A 167 9.32 7.00 -10.45
C ALA A 167 7.85 7.12 -10.04
N GLN A 168 6.92 6.70 -10.91
CA GLN A 168 5.49 6.68 -10.58
C GLN A 168 5.21 5.74 -9.39
N LYS A 169 5.81 4.55 -9.39
CA LYS A 169 5.64 3.55 -8.34
C LYS A 169 6.18 4.01 -6.99
N ALA A 170 7.31 4.72 -6.93
CA ALA A 170 7.86 5.26 -5.69
C ALA A 170 6.87 6.23 -4.99
N VAL A 171 6.16 7.04 -5.78
CA VAL A 171 5.12 7.95 -5.27
C VAL A 171 3.86 7.20 -4.84
N LEU A 172 3.42 6.25 -5.67
CA LEU A 172 2.16 5.55 -5.47
C LEU A 172 2.27 4.37 -4.51
N HIS A 173 3.46 3.92 -4.15
CA HIS A 173 3.70 2.77 -3.27
C HIS A 173 4.92 3.02 -2.39
N PRO A 174 4.90 4.07 -1.55
CA PRO A 174 6.05 4.52 -0.80
C PRO A 174 6.55 3.43 0.16
N MET A 175 7.87 3.30 0.28
CA MET A 175 8.49 2.30 1.16
C MET A 175 8.44 2.72 2.63
N ALA A 176 8.68 4.01 2.91
CA ALA A 176 8.91 4.54 4.25
C ALA A 176 7.80 4.23 5.28
N PRO A 177 6.49 4.29 4.95
CA PRO A 177 5.46 3.95 5.92
C PRO A 177 5.46 2.46 6.30
N ILE A 178 5.97 1.58 5.44
CA ILE A 178 5.85 0.12 5.56
C ILE A 178 7.15 -0.51 6.09
N TYR A 179 8.31 0.03 5.74
CA TYR A 179 9.58 -0.67 5.88
C TYR A 179 10.70 0.26 6.38
N ILE A 180 11.46 -0.23 7.35
CA ILE A 180 12.62 0.45 7.92
C ILE A 180 13.88 -0.16 7.27
N SER A 181 14.45 0.55 6.30
CA SER A 181 15.58 0.04 5.49
C SER A 181 16.76 -0.41 6.36
N ASP A 182 17.17 0.44 7.31
CA ASP A 182 18.33 0.20 8.19
C ASP A 182 18.21 -1.07 9.03
N LYS A 183 16.99 -1.42 9.45
CA LYS A 183 16.71 -2.59 10.29
C LYS A 183 16.31 -3.81 9.46
N GLN A 184 16.04 -3.62 8.18
CA GLN A 184 15.45 -4.62 7.29
C GLN A 184 14.15 -5.25 7.82
N GLU A 185 13.33 -4.43 8.47
CA GLU A 185 12.11 -4.83 9.18
C GLU A 185 10.91 -3.97 8.77
N LEU A 186 9.71 -4.54 8.91
CA LEU A 186 8.46 -3.79 8.76
C LEU A 186 8.27 -2.78 9.90
N THR A 187 7.64 -1.66 9.62
CA THR A 187 7.27 -0.67 10.66
C THR A 187 6.25 -1.26 11.64
N PRO A 188 6.23 -0.82 12.91
CA PRO A 188 5.23 -1.25 13.88
C PRO A 188 3.78 -1.04 13.41
N GLU A 189 3.52 0.07 12.73
CA GLU A 189 2.23 0.42 12.15
C GLU A 189 1.82 -0.58 11.07
N CYS A 190 2.76 -0.97 10.20
CA CYS A 190 2.52 -1.97 9.17
C CYS A 190 2.28 -3.35 9.77
N ILE A 191 3.07 -3.74 10.78
CA ILE A 191 2.88 -5.02 11.50
C ILE A 191 1.48 -5.06 12.11
N ASN A 192 1.02 -3.97 12.74
CA ASN A 192 -0.33 -3.89 13.30
C ASN A 192 -1.41 -4.03 12.21
N ALA A 193 -1.25 -3.34 11.08
CA ALA A 193 -2.16 -3.41 9.96
C ALA A 193 -2.24 -4.83 9.35
N LEU A 194 -1.09 -5.45 9.07
CA LEU A 194 -1.00 -6.80 8.54
C LEU A 194 -1.49 -7.86 9.53
N THR A 195 -1.24 -7.68 10.83
CA THR A 195 -1.77 -8.56 11.88
C THR A 195 -3.29 -8.52 11.91
N ARG A 196 -3.89 -7.33 11.79
CA ARG A 196 -5.34 -7.22 11.65
C ARG A 196 -5.84 -7.93 10.39
N ILE A 197 -5.19 -7.71 9.25
CA ILE A 197 -5.55 -8.37 7.98
C ILE A 197 -5.50 -9.90 8.12
N PHE A 198 -4.43 -10.43 8.73
CA PHE A 198 -4.30 -11.86 9.02
C PHE A 198 -5.50 -12.37 9.82
N LYS A 199 -5.83 -11.70 10.94
CA LYS A 199 -6.99 -12.07 11.77
C LYS A 199 -8.31 -11.92 11.04
N VAL A 200 -8.47 -11.00 10.08
CA VAL A 200 -9.69 -10.91 9.26
C VAL A 200 -9.78 -12.09 8.26
N CYS A 201 -8.64 -12.62 7.81
CA CYS A 201 -8.57 -13.71 6.83
C CYS A 201 -8.65 -15.12 7.46
N ASP A 202 -8.35 -15.25 8.74
CA ASP A 202 -8.45 -16.48 9.55
C ASP A 202 -9.92 -16.83 9.85
N LEU A 203 -10.62 -17.42 8.89
CA LEU A 203 -12.07 -17.55 8.88
C LEU A 203 -12.59 -18.48 9.97
N ASP A 204 -11.82 -19.49 10.37
CA ASP A 204 -12.15 -20.41 11.46
C ASP A 204 -11.52 -20.03 12.81
N ASN A 205 -10.72 -18.96 12.86
CA ASN A 205 -10.16 -18.36 14.07
C ASN A 205 -9.23 -19.33 14.83
N ASP A 206 -8.56 -20.21 14.09
CA ASP A 206 -7.59 -21.19 14.61
C ASP A 206 -6.17 -20.61 14.77
N GLY A 207 -5.98 -19.36 14.33
CA GLY A 207 -4.70 -18.63 14.38
C GLY A 207 -3.78 -18.95 13.20
N LEU A 208 -4.27 -19.65 12.18
CA LEU A 208 -3.53 -20.08 11.01
C LEU A 208 -4.26 -19.63 9.72
N LEU A 209 -3.55 -19.69 8.59
CA LEU A 209 -4.15 -19.55 7.27
C LEU A 209 -3.97 -20.84 6.48
N SER A 210 -5.07 -21.56 6.33
CA SER A 210 -5.20 -22.74 5.48
C SER A 210 -5.14 -22.38 3.98
N ASP A 211 -4.95 -23.38 3.11
CA ASP A 211 -4.98 -23.17 1.66
C ASP A 211 -6.30 -22.57 1.17
N ARG A 212 -7.40 -22.87 1.86
CA ARG A 212 -8.73 -22.33 1.55
C ARG A 212 -8.77 -20.84 1.82
N GLU A 213 -8.24 -20.40 2.96
CA GLU A 213 -8.23 -19.00 3.39
C GLU A 213 -7.22 -18.18 2.59
N LEU A 214 -6.03 -18.74 2.35
CA LEU A 214 -5.03 -18.12 1.46
C LEU A 214 -5.59 -17.88 0.07
N ASN A 215 -6.34 -18.83 -0.49
CA ASN A 215 -6.98 -18.62 -1.79
C ASN A 215 -8.11 -17.57 -1.74
N ALA A 216 -8.87 -17.49 -0.64
CA ALA A 216 -9.87 -16.44 -0.46
C ALA A 216 -9.22 -15.05 -0.36
N PHE A 217 -8.12 -14.95 0.39
CA PHE A 217 -7.28 -13.75 0.47
C PHE A 217 -6.72 -13.35 -0.89
N GLN A 218 -6.12 -14.30 -1.64
CA GLN A 218 -5.56 -14.04 -2.97
C GLN A 218 -6.60 -13.53 -3.96
N ARG A 219 -7.80 -14.15 -3.99
CA ARG A 219 -8.90 -13.66 -4.83
C ARG A 219 -9.35 -12.25 -4.45
N ARG A 220 -9.39 -11.91 -3.15
CA ARG A 220 -9.76 -10.56 -2.71
C ARG A 220 -8.72 -9.52 -3.13
N CYS A 221 -7.45 -9.82 -2.92
CA CYS A 221 -6.36 -8.87 -3.10
C CYS A 221 -5.94 -8.72 -4.56
N PHE A 222 -5.84 -9.83 -5.31
CA PHE A 222 -5.22 -9.90 -6.62
C PHE A 222 -6.15 -10.44 -7.72
N ASP A 223 -7.42 -10.68 -7.39
CA ASP A 223 -8.45 -11.14 -8.32
C ASP A 223 -8.11 -12.49 -9.01
N ALA A 224 -7.15 -13.25 -8.45
CA ALA A 224 -6.71 -14.55 -8.94
C ALA A 224 -6.35 -15.48 -7.75
N PRO A 225 -6.70 -16.77 -7.80
CA PRO A 225 -6.21 -17.76 -6.83
C PRO A 225 -4.78 -18.22 -7.17
N LEU A 226 -4.10 -18.81 -6.20
CA LEU A 226 -2.82 -19.49 -6.43
C LEU A 226 -3.06 -20.97 -6.73
N SER A 227 -2.22 -21.57 -7.59
CA SER A 227 -2.20 -23.02 -7.75
C SER A 227 -1.67 -23.70 -6.48
N ARG A 228 -1.96 -24.99 -6.32
CA ARG A 228 -1.44 -25.76 -5.17
C ARG A 228 0.08 -25.77 -5.13
N ASP A 229 0.72 -25.91 -6.28
CA ASP A 229 2.18 -25.94 -6.38
C ASP A 229 2.78 -24.59 -5.97
N SER A 230 2.20 -23.47 -6.44
CA SER A 230 2.66 -22.13 -6.05
C SER A 230 2.46 -21.83 -4.57
N LEU A 231 1.38 -22.36 -3.95
CA LEU A 231 1.19 -22.24 -2.50
C LEU A 231 2.24 -23.03 -1.73
N GLU A 232 2.57 -24.24 -2.17
CA GLU A 232 3.60 -25.04 -1.51
C GLU A 232 4.99 -24.41 -1.67
N ASP A 233 5.30 -23.82 -2.84
CA ASP A 233 6.54 -23.06 -3.05
C ASP A 233 6.69 -21.90 -2.06
N VAL A 234 5.60 -21.15 -1.84
CA VAL A 234 5.57 -20.07 -0.83
C VAL A 234 5.87 -20.63 0.57
N LYS A 235 5.25 -21.75 0.95
CA LYS A 235 5.49 -22.38 2.26
C LYS A 235 6.90 -22.92 2.39
N ILE A 236 7.48 -23.47 1.32
CA ILE A 236 8.88 -23.92 1.29
C ILE A 236 9.82 -22.74 1.53
N VAL A 237 9.55 -21.59 0.90
CA VAL A 237 10.34 -20.36 1.14
C VAL A 237 10.25 -19.93 2.60
N ILE A 238 9.07 -19.96 3.22
CA ILE A 238 8.91 -19.61 4.64
C ILE A 238 9.72 -20.57 5.52
N ARG A 239 9.53 -21.89 5.37
CA ARG A 239 10.20 -22.90 6.20
C ARG A 239 11.72 -22.84 6.13
N LYS A 240 12.27 -22.43 4.99
CA LYS A 240 13.71 -22.29 4.81
C LYS A 240 14.30 -21.13 5.60
N ASN A 241 13.50 -20.11 5.91
CA ASN A 241 13.98 -18.87 6.53
C ASN A 241 13.56 -18.74 8.00
N ILE A 242 12.38 -19.23 8.38
CA ILE A 242 11.89 -19.19 9.76
C ILE A 242 11.27 -20.52 10.19
N ASN A 243 11.51 -20.90 11.44
CA ASN A 243 11.10 -22.20 11.98
C ASN A 243 9.60 -22.28 12.34
N ASP A 244 8.99 -21.15 12.68
CA ASP A 244 7.63 -21.02 13.19
C ASP A 244 6.67 -20.36 12.18
N GLY A 245 7.10 -20.24 10.91
CA GLY A 245 6.30 -19.60 9.87
C GLY A 245 5.24 -20.48 9.22
N VAL A 246 5.37 -21.81 9.31
CA VAL A 246 4.39 -22.77 8.81
C VAL A 246 4.11 -23.80 9.91
N SER A 247 2.83 -24.02 10.23
CA SER A 247 2.42 -24.96 11.25
C SER A 247 2.63 -26.42 10.84
N ALA A 248 2.55 -27.33 11.82
CA ALA A 248 2.61 -28.77 11.57
C ALA A 248 1.52 -29.26 10.61
N ASN A 249 0.39 -28.53 10.52
CA ASN A 249 -0.74 -28.85 9.65
C ASN A 249 -0.62 -28.27 8.23
N ASN A 250 0.57 -27.79 7.85
CA ASN A 250 0.83 -27.14 6.56
C ASN A 250 0.04 -25.82 6.34
N CYS A 251 -0.27 -25.08 7.41
CA CYS A 251 -0.91 -23.76 7.34
C CYS A 251 0.09 -22.64 7.65
N ILE A 252 -0.10 -21.45 7.09
CA ILE A 252 0.77 -20.28 7.33
C ILE A 252 0.41 -19.66 8.68
N THR A 253 1.40 -19.39 9.53
CA THR A 253 1.22 -18.70 10.81
C THR A 253 1.27 -17.17 10.62
N LEU A 254 0.91 -16.40 11.65
CA LEU A 254 1.08 -14.94 11.63
C LEU A 254 2.55 -14.54 11.34
N ASN A 255 3.51 -15.22 11.95
CA ASN A 255 4.93 -14.96 11.74
C ASN A 255 5.36 -15.28 10.30
N GLY A 256 4.82 -16.36 9.71
CA GLY A 256 4.96 -16.68 8.28
C GLY A 256 4.41 -15.59 7.37
N PHE A 257 3.23 -15.08 7.68
CA PHE A 257 2.56 -14.04 6.90
C PHE A 257 3.34 -12.71 6.95
N LEU A 258 3.78 -12.27 8.13
CA LEU A 258 4.60 -11.07 8.29
C LEU A 258 5.96 -11.22 7.59
N PHE A 259 6.60 -12.39 7.71
CA PHE A 259 7.85 -12.68 7.02
C PHE A 259 7.71 -12.57 5.50
N LEU A 260 6.64 -13.08 4.90
CA LEU A 260 6.40 -12.94 3.46
C LEU A 260 6.31 -11.48 3.02
N HIS A 261 5.60 -10.66 3.79
CA HIS A 261 5.51 -9.23 3.50
C HIS A 261 6.86 -8.53 3.67
N ASN A 262 7.65 -8.89 4.68
CA ASN A 262 9.02 -8.39 4.83
C ASN A 262 9.90 -8.76 3.62
N LEU A 263 9.79 -10.01 3.15
CA LEU A 263 10.52 -10.49 1.97
C LEU A 263 10.10 -9.77 0.69
N PHE A 264 8.83 -9.38 0.55
CA PHE A 264 8.39 -8.56 -0.58
C PHE A 264 9.04 -7.17 -0.55
N MET A 265 9.17 -6.55 0.63
CA MET A 265 9.85 -5.26 0.76
C MET A 265 11.33 -5.36 0.39
N GLN A 266 12.03 -6.37 0.91
CA GLN A 266 13.44 -6.64 0.59
C GLN A 266 13.70 -6.87 -0.91
N ARG A 267 12.70 -7.37 -1.64
CA ARG A 267 12.78 -7.61 -3.10
C ARG A 267 12.26 -6.45 -3.95
N GLY A 268 12.02 -5.27 -3.37
CA GLY A 268 11.49 -4.10 -4.10
C GLY A 268 10.04 -4.27 -4.58
N ARG A 269 9.27 -5.18 -3.97
CA ARG A 269 7.88 -5.51 -4.32
C ARG A 269 6.86 -4.85 -3.38
N SER A 270 7.08 -3.58 -3.04
CA SER A 270 6.18 -2.79 -2.17
C SER A 270 4.74 -2.75 -2.64
N HIS A 271 4.52 -2.67 -3.96
CA HIS A 271 3.21 -2.72 -4.59
C HIS A 271 2.35 -3.88 -4.08
N THR A 272 2.94 -5.08 -3.87
CA THR A 272 2.20 -6.25 -3.40
C THR A 272 1.63 -6.03 -1.99
N THR A 273 2.44 -5.49 -1.07
CA THR A 273 2.01 -5.17 0.29
C THR A 273 0.99 -4.04 0.30
N TRP A 274 1.21 -2.98 -0.48
CA TRP A 274 0.26 -1.87 -0.63
C TRP A 274 -1.08 -2.31 -1.21
N THR A 275 -1.08 -3.21 -2.18
CA THR A 275 -2.32 -3.77 -2.76
C THR A 275 -3.16 -4.44 -1.68
N VAL A 276 -2.53 -5.24 -0.83
CA VAL A 276 -3.18 -5.89 0.32
C VAL A 276 -3.73 -4.82 1.28
N LEU A 277 -2.89 -3.89 1.74
CA LEU A 277 -3.30 -2.82 2.65
C LEU A 277 -4.52 -2.05 2.13
N ARG A 278 -4.50 -1.61 0.86
CA ARG A 278 -5.61 -0.85 0.25
C ARG A 278 -6.89 -1.67 0.09
N LYS A 279 -6.80 -2.96 -0.25
CA LYS A 279 -7.96 -3.87 -0.33
C LYS A 279 -8.63 -4.11 1.02
N PHE A 280 -7.93 -3.83 2.12
CA PHE A 280 -8.44 -3.84 3.49
C PHE A 280 -8.69 -2.44 4.08
N GLY A 281 -8.66 -1.40 3.23
CA GLY A 281 -9.09 -0.05 3.57
C GLY A 281 -8.02 0.86 4.15
N TYR A 282 -6.75 0.46 4.14
CA TYR A 282 -5.67 1.31 4.63
C TYR A 282 -5.27 2.38 3.60
N ASN A 283 -4.96 3.59 4.09
CA ASN A 283 -4.37 4.69 3.33
C ASN A 283 -2.84 4.71 3.45
N GLU A 284 -2.19 5.72 2.85
CA GLU A 284 -0.73 5.88 2.84
C GLU A 284 -0.12 6.07 4.24
N ASP A 285 -0.91 6.55 5.21
CA ASP A 285 -0.52 6.73 6.61
C ASP A 285 -0.75 5.46 7.46
N LEU A 286 -1.10 4.34 6.81
CA LEU A 286 -1.48 3.07 7.46
C LEU A 286 -2.66 3.20 8.44
N GLN A 287 -3.54 4.18 8.18
CA GLN A 287 -4.81 4.35 8.87
C GLN A 287 -5.96 3.82 8.01
N VAL A 288 -7.03 3.36 8.65
CA VAL A 288 -8.23 2.94 7.89
C VAL A 288 -8.91 4.20 7.33
N ALA A 289 -9.00 4.27 6.00
CA ALA A 289 -9.51 5.44 5.30
C ALA A 289 -10.95 5.77 5.72
N LYS A 290 -11.23 7.07 5.92
CA LYS A 290 -12.58 7.53 6.30
C LYS A 290 -13.64 7.11 5.30
N ASP A 291 -13.35 7.14 4.01
CA ASP A 291 -14.27 6.70 2.96
C ASP A 291 -14.56 5.19 3.03
N PHE A 292 -13.63 4.41 3.58
CA PHE A 292 -13.81 2.99 3.85
C PHE A 292 -14.77 2.74 5.02
N LEU A 293 -14.67 3.55 6.08
CA LEU A 293 -15.51 3.50 7.27
C LEU A 293 -16.90 4.15 7.06
N HIS A 294 -16.97 5.20 6.24
CA HIS A 294 -18.16 6.01 6.04
C HIS A 294 -18.61 5.99 4.56
N PRO A 295 -19.12 4.86 4.05
CA PRO A 295 -19.71 4.88 2.73
C PRO A 295 -20.91 5.82 2.72
N PRO A 296 -21.10 6.64 1.67
CA PRO A 296 -22.20 7.59 1.61
C PRO A 296 -23.54 6.85 1.62
N LEU A 297 -24.30 7.06 2.70
CA LEU A 297 -25.66 6.57 2.88
C LEU A 297 -26.54 7.77 3.26
N LEU A 298 -27.48 8.12 2.39
CA LEU A 298 -28.47 9.15 2.66
C LEU A 298 -29.76 8.47 3.12
N VAL A 299 -30.11 8.67 4.38
CA VAL A 299 -31.39 8.25 4.95
C VAL A 299 -32.32 9.47 4.91
N PRO A 300 -33.46 9.41 4.19
CA PRO A 300 -34.46 10.50 4.21
C PRO A 300 -34.95 10.80 5.64
N ALA A 301 -35.38 12.04 5.89
CA ALA A 301 -35.73 12.51 7.24
C ALA A 301 -36.84 11.69 7.95
N ASP A 302 -37.72 11.05 7.19
CA ASP A 302 -38.83 10.24 7.70
C ASP A 302 -38.57 8.72 7.56
N CYS A 303 -37.33 8.32 7.32
CA CYS A 303 -36.93 6.92 7.16
C CYS A 303 -35.99 6.48 8.29
N ILE A 304 -36.03 5.19 8.59
CA ILE A 304 -35.11 4.53 9.51
C ILE A 304 -34.18 3.60 8.75
N ALA A 305 -32.99 3.39 9.30
CA ALA A 305 -32.02 2.43 8.78
C ALA A 305 -32.10 1.14 9.61
N GLU A 306 -32.31 0.01 8.94
CA GLU A 306 -32.37 -1.31 9.56
C GLU A 306 -31.31 -2.25 8.96
N LEU A 307 -30.99 -3.31 9.69
CA LEU A 307 -30.13 -4.37 9.17
C LEU A 307 -30.93 -5.26 8.22
N SER A 308 -30.50 -5.31 6.96
CA SER A 308 -30.96 -6.29 5.98
C SER A 308 -30.70 -7.73 6.45
N ASP A 309 -31.37 -8.70 5.83
CA ASP A 309 -31.14 -10.13 6.08
C ASP A 309 -29.67 -10.53 5.92
N LYS A 310 -28.96 -9.93 4.97
CA LYS A 310 -27.52 -10.17 4.76
C LYS A 310 -26.68 -9.57 5.88
N GLY A 311 -27.07 -8.39 6.36
CA GLY A 311 -26.49 -7.75 7.54
C GLY A 311 -26.59 -8.65 8.78
N GLN A 312 -27.78 -9.18 9.02
CA GLN A 312 -28.03 -10.10 10.14
C GLN A 312 -27.24 -11.40 10.00
N GLN A 313 -27.25 -12.03 8.82
CA GLN A 313 -26.48 -13.25 8.55
C GLN A 313 -24.98 -13.08 8.80
N PHE A 314 -24.42 -11.91 8.45
CA PHE A 314 -23.02 -11.61 8.75
C PHE A 314 -22.76 -11.52 10.25
N PHE A 315 -23.55 -10.77 11.01
CA PHE A 315 -23.34 -10.65 12.45
C PHE A 315 -23.56 -11.99 13.16
N THR A 316 -24.50 -12.82 12.68
CA THR A 316 -24.66 -14.20 13.15
C THR A 316 -23.42 -15.04 12.87
N ALA A 317 -22.89 -15.01 11.64
CA ALA A 317 -21.68 -15.76 11.28
C ALA A 317 -20.46 -15.27 12.07
N LEU A 318 -20.36 -13.96 12.28
CA LEU A 318 -19.32 -13.35 13.10
C LEU A 318 -19.41 -13.81 14.56
N PHE A 319 -20.61 -13.84 15.15
CA PHE A 319 -20.81 -14.33 16.51
C PHE A 319 -20.26 -15.76 16.66
N TYR A 320 -20.71 -16.69 15.81
CA TYR A 320 -20.30 -18.09 15.91
C TYR A 320 -18.82 -18.34 15.58
N ARG A 321 -18.16 -17.41 14.87
CA ARG A 321 -16.72 -17.47 14.65
C ARG A 321 -15.91 -17.16 15.91
N PHE A 322 -16.49 -16.41 16.84
CA PHE A 322 -15.83 -16.03 18.09
C PHE A 322 -16.34 -16.79 19.31
N ASP A 323 -17.50 -17.42 19.25
CA ASP A 323 -18.03 -18.40 20.22
C ASP A 323 -17.25 -19.73 20.11
N LYS A 324 -16.08 -19.79 20.74
CA LYS A 324 -15.14 -20.93 20.62
C LYS A 324 -15.56 -22.11 21.45
N ASP A 325 -16.20 -21.88 22.59
CA ASP A 325 -16.71 -22.95 23.45
C ASP A 325 -18.10 -23.45 23.02
N GLY A 326 -18.76 -22.76 22.08
CA GLY A 326 -20.02 -23.16 21.50
C GLY A 326 -21.17 -23.09 22.49
N ASP A 327 -21.04 -22.27 23.53
CA ASP A 327 -22.04 -22.13 24.60
C ASP A 327 -23.19 -21.18 24.22
N GLY A 328 -23.10 -20.55 23.04
CA GLY A 328 -24.09 -19.61 22.53
C GLY A 328 -24.01 -18.23 23.18
N ALA A 329 -22.93 -17.93 23.89
CA ALA A 329 -22.63 -16.64 24.50
C ALA A 329 -21.16 -16.25 24.31
N LEU A 330 -20.87 -14.96 24.17
CA LEU A 330 -19.50 -14.46 24.09
C LEU A 330 -18.99 -14.14 25.49
N CYS A 331 -17.99 -14.89 25.96
CA CYS A 331 -17.29 -14.58 27.19
C CYS A 331 -16.34 -13.36 27.01
N PRO A 332 -15.83 -12.75 28.09
CA PRO A 332 -14.98 -11.55 27.98
C PRO A 332 -13.69 -11.72 27.16
N SER A 333 -13.14 -12.93 27.06
CA SER A 333 -12.00 -13.20 26.17
C SER A 333 -12.38 -13.23 24.69
N GLU A 334 -13.55 -13.77 24.36
CA GLU A 334 -14.05 -13.85 22.98
C GLU A 334 -14.51 -12.48 22.48
N GLN A 335 -15.14 -11.69 23.36
CA GLN A 335 -15.47 -10.29 23.08
C GLN A 335 -14.21 -9.48 22.76
N ARG A 336 -13.17 -9.58 23.60
CA ARG A 336 -11.87 -8.92 23.34
C ARG A 336 -11.23 -9.38 22.03
N ALA A 337 -11.35 -10.66 21.68
CA ALA A 337 -10.83 -11.19 20.42
C ALA A 337 -11.59 -10.63 19.20
N LEU A 338 -12.92 -10.51 19.29
CA LEU A 338 -13.77 -9.91 18.26
C LEU A 338 -13.43 -8.42 18.07
N PHE A 339 -13.28 -7.68 19.17
CA PHE A 339 -12.97 -6.24 19.11
C PHE A 339 -11.52 -5.94 18.75
N ALA A 340 -10.60 -6.90 18.88
CA ALA A 340 -9.23 -6.75 18.40
C ALA A 340 -9.14 -6.60 16.86
N LEU A 341 -10.22 -6.84 16.12
CA LEU A 341 -10.35 -6.56 14.69
C LEU A 341 -10.70 -5.10 14.39
N CYS A 342 -11.26 -4.38 15.35
CA CYS A 342 -11.63 -2.97 15.21
C CYS A 342 -10.40 -2.09 15.50
N PRO A 343 -10.23 -0.97 14.78
CA PRO A 343 -9.30 0.08 15.20
C PRO A 343 -9.60 0.53 16.63
N SER A 344 -8.58 0.89 17.41
CA SER A 344 -8.70 1.32 18.82
C SER A 344 -9.71 2.44 19.02
N ASP A 345 -9.80 3.35 18.06
CA ASP A 345 -10.66 4.54 18.10
C ASP A 345 -12.11 4.23 17.67
N CYS A 346 -12.34 3.01 17.17
CA CYS A 346 -13.63 2.48 16.74
C CYS A 346 -14.13 1.37 17.67
N ALA A 347 -13.51 1.21 18.85
CA ALA A 347 -13.99 0.31 19.88
C ALA A 347 -15.46 0.66 20.16
N PRO A 348 -16.40 -0.25 19.87
CA PRO A 348 -17.77 0.18 19.63
C PRO A 348 -18.48 0.72 20.90
N TRP A 349 -18.06 0.25 22.07
CA TRP A 349 -18.62 0.52 23.39
C TRP A 349 -17.74 -0.09 24.49
N SER A 350 -18.01 0.25 25.75
CA SER A 350 -17.41 -0.47 26.89
C SER A 350 -18.15 -1.79 27.15
N ASP A 351 -17.43 -2.85 27.58
CA ASP A 351 -18.03 -4.17 27.93
C ASP A 351 -19.22 -4.05 28.90
N VAL A 352 -19.21 -3.01 29.74
CA VAL A 352 -20.24 -2.71 30.74
C VAL A 352 -21.54 -2.20 30.11
N GLU A 353 -21.45 -1.35 29.09
CA GLU A 353 -22.64 -0.79 28.41
C GLU A 353 -23.40 -1.87 27.64
N MET A 354 -22.68 -2.77 26.95
CA MET A 354 -23.31 -3.83 26.16
C MET A 354 -24.06 -4.82 27.07
N GLN A 355 -23.44 -5.26 28.16
CA GLN A 355 -24.06 -6.19 29.13
C GLN A 355 -25.32 -5.62 29.79
N ALA A 356 -25.40 -4.29 29.95
CA ALA A 356 -26.57 -3.63 30.52
C ALA A 356 -27.73 -3.46 29.53
N MET A 357 -27.46 -3.50 28.22
CA MET A 357 -28.45 -3.23 27.17
C MET A 357 -29.09 -4.49 26.56
N VAL A 358 -28.42 -5.64 26.61
CA VAL A 358 -28.86 -6.83 25.86
C VAL A 358 -28.94 -8.10 26.67
N ALA A 359 -29.57 -9.13 26.09
CA ALA A 359 -29.77 -10.42 26.74
C ALA A 359 -28.44 -11.13 27.04
N THR A 360 -28.22 -11.41 28.31
CA THR A 360 -27.06 -12.16 28.81
C THR A 360 -27.45 -13.52 29.39
N ASN A 361 -26.50 -14.45 29.43
CA ASN A 361 -26.69 -15.75 30.08
C ASN A 361 -26.55 -15.64 31.61
N SER A 362 -26.62 -16.78 32.31
CA SER A 362 -26.50 -16.83 33.79
C SER A 362 -25.15 -16.35 34.34
N LYS A 363 -24.11 -16.24 33.51
CA LYS A 363 -22.78 -15.71 33.85
C LYS A 363 -22.61 -14.24 33.47
N GLY A 364 -23.64 -13.59 32.92
CA GLY A 364 -23.56 -12.22 32.39
C GLY A 364 -22.89 -12.11 31.02
N TRP A 365 -22.69 -13.23 30.30
CA TRP A 365 -22.08 -13.23 28.97
C TRP A 365 -23.13 -12.98 27.89
N ILE A 366 -22.75 -12.31 26.82
CA ILE A 366 -23.67 -11.80 25.80
C ILE A 366 -24.11 -12.94 24.90
N THR A 367 -25.40 -13.25 24.92
CA THR A 367 -25.97 -14.34 24.09
C THR A 367 -25.98 -13.97 22.61
N MET A 368 -26.12 -14.95 21.72
CA MET A 368 -26.32 -14.72 20.27
C MET A 368 -27.46 -13.72 20.00
N GLN A 369 -28.60 -13.93 20.67
CA GLN A 369 -29.76 -13.04 20.54
C GLN A 369 -29.42 -11.64 21.05
N GLY A 370 -28.73 -11.53 22.19
CA GLY A 370 -28.27 -10.26 22.74
C GLY A 370 -27.34 -9.53 21.78
N PHE A 371 -26.39 -10.24 21.17
CA PHE A 371 -25.45 -9.69 20.20
C PHE A 371 -26.16 -9.15 18.95
N LEU A 372 -27.12 -9.90 18.38
CA LEU A 372 -27.90 -9.39 17.25
C LEU A 372 -28.78 -8.20 17.62
N CYS A 373 -29.49 -8.26 18.76
CA CYS A 373 -30.30 -7.15 19.26
C CYS A 373 -29.45 -5.88 19.43
N TYR A 374 -28.22 -6.04 19.92
CA TYR A 374 -27.28 -4.94 20.06
C TYR A 374 -27.05 -4.22 18.71
N TRP A 375 -26.72 -5.00 17.67
CA TRP A 375 -26.44 -4.45 16.35
C TRP A 375 -27.68 -3.87 15.67
N VAL A 376 -28.86 -4.49 15.85
CA VAL A 376 -30.13 -3.93 15.36
C VAL A 376 -30.42 -2.59 16.04
N LEU A 377 -30.29 -2.51 17.36
CA LEU A 377 -30.53 -1.28 18.12
C LEU A 377 -29.55 -0.16 17.74
N THR A 378 -28.26 -0.50 17.61
CA THR A 378 -27.22 0.45 17.20
C THR A 378 -27.46 0.99 15.81
N THR A 379 -27.87 0.11 14.89
CA THR A 379 -28.19 0.48 13.50
C THR A 379 -29.39 1.44 13.45
N LEU A 380 -30.41 1.19 14.26
CA LEU A 380 -31.60 2.02 14.33
C LEU A 380 -31.33 3.42 14.91
N HIS A 381 -30.53 3.51 15.98
CA HIS A 381 -30.24 4.77 16.67
C HIS A 381 -29.11 5.57 16.02
N ASP A 382 -28.06 4.90 15.58
CA ASP A 382 -26.86 5.51 15.00
C ASP A 382 -26.21 4.55 13.99
N PHE A 383 -26.81 4.49 12.80
CA PHE A 383 -26.32 3.64 11.72
C PHE A 383 -24.86 3.96 11.31
N ASN A 384 -24.35 5.16 11.61
CA ASN A 384 -22.95 5.50 11.34
C ASN A 384 -22.00 4.67 12.20
N LYS A 385 -22.35 4.36 13.46
CA LYS A 385 -21.54 3.45 14.28
C LYS A 385 -21.46 2.06 13.65
N THR A 386 -22.60 1.51 13.19
CA THR A 386 -22.62 0.22 12.48
C THR A 386 -21.77 0.27 11.22
N LEU A 387 -21.86 1.35 10.45
CA LEU A 387 -21.06 1.56 9.25
C LEU A 387 -19.56 1.68 9.51
N ASN A 388 -19.14 2.24 10.64
CA ASN A 388 -17.71 2.36 10.96
C ASN A 388 -17.09 1.00 11.27
N ILE A 389 -17.86 0.10 11.87
CA ILE A 389 -17.30 -1.15 12.39
C ILE A 389 -17.43 -2.28 11.36
N TRP A 390 -18.53 -2.33 10.61
CA TRP A 390 -18.78 -3.38 9.64
C TRP A 390 -17.64 -3.60 8.63
N PRO A 391 -17.12 -2.56 7.93
CA PRO A 391 -16.04 -2.71 6.97
C PRO A 391 -14.76 -3.25 7.61
N THR A 392 -14.57 -2.99 8.91
CA THR A 392 -13.40 -3.47 9.63
C THR A 392 -13.47 -4.95 9.99
N LEU A 393 -14.69 -5.50 10.06
CA LEU A 393 -14.96 -6.89 10.39
C LEU A 393 -15.19 -7.74 9.13
N ASP A 394 -15.34 -7.11 7.96
CA ASP A 394 -15.70 -7.76 6.70
C ASP A 394 -14.62 -8.72 6.19
N THR A 395 -14.95 -10.02 6.19
CA THR A 395 -14.05 -11.10 5.80
C THR A 395 -14.03 -11.33 4.29
N PRO A 396 -12.97 -11.95 3.73
CA PRO A 396 -12.97 -12.33 2.32
C PRO A 396 -14.06 -13.38 2.02
N SER A 397 -15.21 -12.94 1.49
CA SER A 397 -16.27 -13.87 1.07
C SER A 397 -15.92 -14.59 -0.24
N GLN A 398 -16.35 -15.85 -0.38
CA GLN A 398 -16.10 -16.66 -1.58
C GLN A 398 -16.84 -16.17 -2.83
N THR A 399 -17.82 -15.28 -2.68
CA THR A 399 -18.66 -14.74 -3.76
C THR A 399 -18.31 -13.28 -4.03
N ALA A 400 -17.17 -13.06 -4.69
CA ALA A 400 -16.85 -11.76 -5.28
C ALA A 400 -17.87 -11.43 -6.38
N ARG A 401 -18.68 -10.37 -6.20
CA ARG A 401 -19.19 -9.50 -7.28
C ARG A 401 -20.01 -8.30 -6.78
N THR A 402 -20.56 -8.34 -5.58
CA THR A 402 -21.26 -7.19 -5.00
C THR A 402 -21.02 -7.14 -3.50
N LYS A 403 -20.45 -6.02 -3.02
CA LYS A 403 -20.42 -5.69 -1.59
C LYS A 403 -21.87 -5.81 -1.06
N PRO A 404 -22.18 -6.74 -0.14
CA PRO A 404 -23.43 -6.67 0.56
C PRO A 404 -23.38 -5.37 1.38
N ARG A 405 -24.24 -4.41 1.05
CA ARG A 405 -24.51 -3.34 1.99
C ARG A 405 -25.34 -3.96 3.12
N PRO A 406 -25.01 -3.70 4.38
CA PRO A 406 -25.78 -4.24 5.49
C PRO A 406 -27.19 -3.65 5.60
N PHE A 407 -27.48 -2.57 4.86
CA PHE A 407 -28.74 -1.82 4.84
C PHE A 407 -29.54 -2.08 3.56
#